data_AF-A0A1C5WIY3-F1
#
_entry.id   AF-A0A1C5WIY3-F1
#
_cell.length_a   1.000
_cell.length_b   1.000
_cell.length_c   1.000
_cell.angle_alpha   90.00
_cell.angle_beta   90.00
_cell.angle_gamma   90.00
#
_symmetry.space_group_name_H-M   'P 1'
#
loop_
_entity.id
_entity.type
_entity.pdbx_description
1 polymer ?
#
loop_
_entity_poly.entity_id
_entity_poly.type
_entity_poly.pdbx_seq_one_letter_code
_entity_poly.pdbx_strand_id
1 'polypeptide(L)'
;MNKAKKVKVNENGDMIRNCKYESGTEIEPYIYDGKLTIKSVGWQNSGVYFILNGEDDKQYYMSNVEFKNYIKKKEHIIDGQFEFLKQGVIQSIGLVTE
;
A
#
# COMPACT_ATOMS: atom_id res chain seq x y z
N MET A 1 -19.16 -10.37 -6.49
CA MET A 1 -18.04 -11.28 -6.19
C MET A 1 -16.79 -10.81 -6.94
N ASN A 2 -15.87 -10.11 -6.27
CA ASN A 2 -14.53 -9.86 -6.83
C ASN A 2 -13.77 -11.18 -6.72
N LYS A 3 -13.65 -11.95 -7.81
CA LYS A 3 -12.67 -13.04 -7.86
C LYS A 3 -11.31 -12.38 -7.69
N ALA A 4 -10.66 -12.59 -6.55
CA ALA A 4 -9.27 -12.18 -6.41
C ALA A 4 -8.50 -12.80 -7.58
N LYS A 5 -7.69 -12.01 -8.28
CA LYS A 5 -6.92 -12.53 -9.41
C LYS A 5 -5.97 -13.59 -8.83
N LYS A 6 -6.07 -14.83 -9.31
CA LYS A 6 -5.13 -15.90 -8.95
C LYS A 6 -3.70 -15.39 -9.14
N VAL A 7 -2.84 -15.69 -8.17
CA VAL A 7 -1.43 -15.29 -8.17
C VAL A 7 -0.58 -16.50 -8.47
N LYS A 8 0.43 -16.33 -9.33
CA LYS A 8 1.40 -17.39 -9.62
C LYS A 8 2.55 -17.31 -8.63
N VAL A 9 2.90 -18.43 -8.00
CA VAL A 9 4.01 -18.53 -7.05
C VAL A 9 5.03 -19.61 -7.46
N ASN A 10 6.29 -19.42 -7.07
CA ASN A 10 7.34 -20.43 -7.24
C ASN A 10 7.24 -21.52 -6.16
N GLU A 11 8.17 -22.47 -6.16
CA GLU A 11 8.21 -23.57 -5.19
C GLU A 11 8.40 -23.13 -3.73
N ASN A 12 8.98 -21.93 -3.50
CA ASN A 12 9.15 -21.34 -2.18
C ASN A 12 7.92 -20.55 -1.71
N GLY A 13 6.91 -20.39 -2.57
CA GLY A 13 5.73 -19.57 -2.31
C GLY A 13 5.91 -18.08 -2.65
N ASP A 14 7.04 -17.69 -3.25
CA ASP A 14 7.25 -16.31 -3.68
C ASP A 14 6.44 -16.01 -4.94
N MET A 15 5.85 -14.81 -4.98
CA MET A 15 5.09 -14.36 -6.15
C MET A 15 6.00 -14.18 -7.38
N ILE A 16 5.64 -14.88 -8.46
CA ILE A 16 6.27 -14.72 -9.77
C ILE A 16 5.64 -13.51 -10.46
N ARG A 17 6.38 -12.41 -10.55
CA ARG A 17 5.92 -11.20 -11.26
C ARG A 17 5.99 -11.32 -12.78
N ASN A 18 6.93 -12.12 -13.30
CA ASN A 18 7.15 -12.28 -14.73
C ASN A 18 6.84 -13.72 -15.15
N CYS A 19 5.55 -14.02 -15.27
CA CYS A 19 5.02 -15.35 -15.59
C CYS A 19 5.50 -15.92 -16.94
N LYS A 20 6.19 -15.13 -17.77
CA LYS A 20 6.71 -15.52 -19.07
C LYS A 20 7.96 -16.41 -18.99
N TYR A 21 8.74 -16.32 -17.91
CA TYR A 21 10.04 -16.99 -17.81
C TYR A 21 10.13 -18.02 -16.68
N GLU A 22 9.14 -18.05 -15.78
CA GLU A 22 9.15 -18.94 -14.61
C GLU A 22 7.86 -19.75 -14.54
N SER A 23 8.01 -21.08 -14.43
CA SER A 23 6.93 -22.00 -14.08
C SER A 23 6.58 -21.85 -12.60
N GLY A 24 5.32 -22.12 -12.27
CA GLY A 24 4.83 -21.92 -10.91
C GLY A 24 3.35 -22.28 -10.81
N THR A 25 2.88 -22.37 -9.57
CA THR A 25 1.52 -22.81 -9.24
C THR A 25 0.63 -21.59 -9.09
N GLU A 26 -0.58 -21.63 -9.64
CA GLU A 26 -1.60 -20.63 -9.37
C GLU A 26 -2.26 -20.91 -8.02
N ILE A 27 -2.27 -19.91 -7.14
CA ILE A 27 -2.94 -19.95 -5.84
C ILE A 27 -3.95 -18.83 -5.73
N GLU A 28 -4.97 -19.04 -4.90
CA GLU A 28 -5.84 -17.95 -4.45
C GLU A 28 -5.06 -17.08 -3.46
N PRO A 29 -5.03 -15.75 -3.63
CA PRO A 29 -4.34 -14.89 -2.69
C PRO A 29 -5.05 -14.91 -1.33
N TYR A 30 -4.25 -14.84 -0.28
CA TYR A 30 -4.77 -14.64 1.07
C TYR A 30 -5.49 -13.28 1.16
N ILE A 31 -6.75 -13.31 1.61
CA ILE A 31 -7.53 -12.11 1.88
C ILE A 31 -7.42 -11.81 3.37
N TYR A 32 -6.82 -10.67 3.70
CA TYR A 32 -6.79 -10.13 5.05
C TYR A 32 -8.02 -9.23 5.27
N ASP A 33 -8.84 -9.55 6.27
CA ASP A 33 -9.97 -8.72 6.73
C ASP A 33 -9.68 -8.21 8.14
N GLY A 34 -9.24 -6.95 8.23
CA GLY A 34 -8.78 -6.32 9.47
C GLY A 34 -8.30 -4.90 9.21
N LYS A 35 -7.91 -4.17 10.27
CA LYS A 35 -7.35 -2.83 10.11
C LYS A 35 -5.85 -2.88 9.88
N LEU A 36 -5.37 -1.98 9.02
CA LEU A 36 -3.96 -1.77 8.74
C LEU A 36 -3.60 -0.35 9.16
N THR A 37 -2.53 -0.21 9.93
CA THR A 37 -1.98 1.09 10.34
C THR A 37 -0.70 1.36 9.57
N ILE A 38 -0.58 2.53 8.94
CA ILE A 38 0.68 2.95 8.30
C ILE A 38 1.72 3.20 9.39
N LYS A 39 2.77 2.37 9.39
CA LYS A 39 3.86 2.45 10.36
C LYS A 39 5.01 3.33 9.89
N SER A 40 5.37 3.22 8.61
CA SER A 40 6.45 4.00 8.01
C SER A 40 6.37 4.02 6.49
N VAL A 41 7.14 4.93 5.89
CA VAL A 41 7.32 5.02 4.43
C VAL A 41 8.75 4.61 4.09
N GLY A 42 8.89 3.67 3.16
CA GLY A 42 10.16 3.27 2.59
C GLY A 42 10.35 3.79 1.17
N TRP A 43 11.58 3.71 0.67
CA TRP A 43 11.95 4.10 -0.70
C TRP A 43 12.59 2.93 -1.43
N GLN A 44 12.14 2.65 -2.64
CA GLN A 44 12.75 1.63 -3.49
C GLN A 44 12.64 2.03 -4.96
N ASN A 45 13.76 1.99 -5.70
CA ASN A 45 13.83 2.16 -7.16
C ASN A 45 12.94 3.31 -7.69
N SER A 46 13.10 4.52 -7.13
CA SER A 46 12.34 5.75 -7.45
C SER A 46 10.87 5.82 -7.02
N GLY A 47 10.38 4.85 -6.24
CA GLY A 47 9.03 4.83 -5.69
C GLY A 47 9.00 4.77 -4.16
N VAL A 48 7.95 5.34 -3.58
CA VAL A 48 7.61 5.12 -2.16
C VAL A 48 6.79 3.84 -2.01
N TYR A 49 7.02 3.13 -0.91
CA TYR A 49 6.14 2.07 -0.44
C TYR A 49 5.80 2.31 1.03
N PHE A 50 4.63 1.83 1.45
CA PHE A 50 4.11 1.99 2.79
C PHE A 50 4.25 0.68 3.54
N ILE A 51 4.82 0.75 4.74
CA ILE A 51 4.91 -0.36 5.67
C ILE A 51 3.71 -0.26 6.61
N LEU A 52 2.94 -1.33 6.68
CA LEU A 52 1.66 -1.39 7.38
C LEU A 52 1.74 -2.47 8.46
N ASN A 53 1.23 -2.18 9.65
CA ASN A 53 1.02 -3.21 10.68
C ASN A 53 -0.46 -3.58 10.70
N GLY A 54 -0.75 -4.88 10.67
CA GLY A 54 -2.08 -5.42 10.90
C GLY A 54 -2.39 -5.58 12.39
N GLU A 55 -3.67 -5.68 12.71
CA GLU A 55 -4.16 -6.07 14.05
C GLU A 55 -3.79 -7.52 14.40
N ASP A 56 -3.25 -8.29 13.45
CA ASP A 56 -2.75 -9.66 13.64
C ASP A 56 -1.23 -9.71 13.92
N ASP A 57 -0.64 -8.57 14.28
CA ASP A 57 0.79 -8.38 14.55
C ASP A 57 1.72 -8.68 13.36
N LYS A 58 1.16 -8.81 12.14
CA LYS A 58 1.96 -8.97 10.92
C LYS A 58 2.25 -7.65 10.24
N GLN A 59 3.35 -7.65 9.50
CA GLN A 59 3.76 -6.53 8.66
C GLN A 59 3.38 -6.79 7.20
N TYR A 60 2.85 -5.75 6.54
CA TYR A 60 2.45 -5.75 5.15
C TYR A 60 3.10 -4.57 4.41
N TYR A 61 3.23 -4.70 3.09
CA TYR A 61 3.82 -3.68 2.24
C TYR A 61 2.86 -3.29 1.12
N MET A 62 2.63 -2.00 0.95
CA MET A 62 1.76 -1.45 -0.08
C MET A 62 2.52 -0.48 -0.98
N SER A 63 2.43 -0.65 -2.29
CA SER A 63 3.07 0.27 -3.25
C SER A 63 2.35 1.62 -3.28
N ASN A 64 3.03 2.66 -3.74
CA ASN A 64 2.41 3.97 -4.02
C ASN A 64 1.21 3.88 -4.98
N VAL A 65 1.26 2.99 -5.97
CA VAL A 65 0.17 2.79 -6.93
C VAL A 65 -1.08 2.25 -6.22
N GLU A 66 -0.92 1.23 -5.39
CA GLU A 66 -2.04 0.65 -4.65
C GLU A 66 -2.58 1.61 -3.58
N PHE A 67 -1.69 2.32 -2.87
CA PHE A 67 -2.11 3.33 -1.91
C PHE A 67 -2.91 4.46 -2.57
N LYS A 68 -2.47 4.97 -3.73
CA LYS A 68 -3.20 5.96 -4.53
C LYS A 68 -4.58 5.45 -4.96
N ASN A 69 -4.67 4.18 -5.36
CA ASN A 69 -5.95 3.58 -5.75
C ASN A 69 -6.89 3.39 -4.56
N TYR A 70 -6.34 3.05 -3.39
CA TYR A 70 -7.09 2.91 -2.14
C TYR A 70 -7.72 4.23 -1.72
N ILE A 71 -6.93 5.32 -1.62
CA ILE A 71 -7.41 6.64 -1.19
C ILE A 71 -8.38 7.31 -2.17
N LYS A 72 -8.36 6.91 -3.45
CA LYS A 72 -9.31 7.39 -4.46
C LYS A 72 -10.70 6.76 -4.35
N LYS A 73 -10.77 5.55 -3.79
CA LYS A 73 -12.00 4.75 -3.73
C LYS A 73 -12.75 4.93 -2.42
N LYS A 74 -12.09 5.48 -1.40
CA LYS A 74 -12.60 5.61 -0.05
C LYS A 74 -12.32 7.02 0.45
N GLU A 75 -13.25 7.54 1.25
CA GLU A 75 -13.01 8.76 2.01
C GLU A 75 -12.09 8.43 3.20
N HIS A 76 -11.09 9.27 3.42
CA HIS A 76 -10.14 9.12 4.52
C HIS A 76 -10.02 10.43 5.29
N ILE A 77 -9.99 10.30 6.61
CA ILE A 77 -9.74 11.40 7.52
C ILE A 77 -8.26 11.33 7.92
N ILE A 78 -7.55 12.44 7.72
CA ILE A 78 -6.19 12.64 8.24
C ILE A 78 -6.33 13.61 9.40
N ASP A 79 -6.03 13.15 10.61
CA ASP A 79 -6.12 13.94 11.83
C ASP A 79 -4.74 14.52 12.21
N GLY A 80 -4.73 15.72 12.80
CA GLY A 80 -3.52 16.44 13.16
C GLY A 80 -3.65 17.97 13.07
N GLN A 81 -2.60 18.66 13.50
CA GLN A 81 -2.46 20.11 13.30
C GLN A 81 -1.62 20.39 12.07
N PHE A 82 -2.15 21.22 11.17
CA PHE A 82 -1.52 21.52 9.88
C PHE A 82 -1.37 23.02 9.68
N GLU A 83 -0.22 23.41 9.15
CA GLU A 83 0.00 24.73 8.58
C GLU A 83 -0.41 24.72 7.11
N PHE A 84 -1.08 25.79 6.68
CA PHE A 84 -1.48 25.99 5.30
C PHE A 84 -0.73 27.18 4.72
N LEU A 85 0.13 26.92 3.73
CA LEU A 85 0.90 27.92 3.01
C LEU A 85 0.29 28.14 1.62
N LYS A 86 -0.01 29.39 1.27
CA LYS A 86 -0.55 29.73 -0.05
C LYS A 86 0.55 29.70 -1.11
N GLN A 87 0.39 28.86 -2.13
CA GLN A 87 1.25 28.80 -3.31
C GLN A 87 0.40 29.02 -4.57
N GLY A 88 0.19 30.30 -4.92
CA GLY A 88 -0.72 30.68 -6.01
C GLY A 88 -2.19 30.43 -5.66
N VAL A 89 -2.85 29.56 -6.43
CA VAL A 89 -4.24 29.11 -6.20
C VAL A 89 -4.32 27.83 -5.35
N ILE A 90 -3.18 27.24 -5.00
CA ILE A 90 -3.10 26.00 -4.22
C ILE A 90 -2.70 26.35 -2.79
N GLN A 91 -3.25 25.62 -1.81
CA GLN A 91 -2.76 25.61 -0.44
C GLN A 91 -1.87 24.39 -0.25
N SER A 92 -0.59 24.62 0.01
CA SER A 92 0.36 23.59 0.41
C SER A 92 0.22 23.34 1.91
N ILE A 93 0.27 22.07 2.32
CA ILE A 93 0.15 21.68 3.74
C ILE A 93 1.53 21.35 4.31
N GLY A 94 1.80 21.85 5.52
CA GLY A 94 2.94 21.46 6.35
C GLY A 94 2.43 20.84 7.65
N LEU A 95 3.11 19.82 8.15
CA LEU A 95 2.82 19.27 9.48
C LEU A 95 3.48 20.19 10.53
N VAL A 96 2.73 20.60 11.54
CA VAL A 96 3.29 21.30 12.70
C VAL A 96 3.99 20.28 13.58
N THR A 97 5.32 20.36 13.69
CA THR A 97 6.10 19.56 14.63
C THR A 97 6.43 20.40 15.86
N GLU A 98 6.11 19.89 17.06
CA GLU A 98 6.56 20.49 18.34
C GLU A 98 8.09 20.43 18.50
#